data_AF-A0A0N4T4Y2-F1
#
_entry.id   AF-A0A0N4T4Y2-F1
#
_cell.length_a   1.000
_cell.length_b   1.000
_cell.length_c   1.000
_cell.angle_alpha   90.00
_cell.angle_beta   90.00
_cell.angle_gamma   90.00
#
_symmetry.space_group_name_H-M   'P 1'
#
loop_
_entity.id
_entity.type
_entity.pdbx_description
1 polymer ?
#
loop_
_entity_poly.entity_id
_entity_poly.type
_entity_poly.pdbx_seq_one_letter_code
_entity_poly.pdbx_strand_id
1 'polypeptide(L)'
;MILLSIAILNVIDLVDGNQRKHHRNIICNNGSSIGGRCICIRGYSGTYCNRVMHCKFNKFQSNGSCVDCSDGWKGINCDQIQCIHGVSDASGQNCICEMPYSGQFCKSLETSDVYFYYNQKVFH
;
A
#
# COMPACT_ATOMS: atom_id res chain seq x y z
N MET A 1 9.72 54.28 -53.02
CA MET A 1 8.77 53.14 -53.07
C MET A 1 9.29 52.08 -52.09
N ILE A 2 9.04 52.27 -50.77
CA ILE A 2 8.08 51.51 -49.92
C ILE A 2 8.31 49.98 -50.08
N LEU A 3 8.80 49.21 -49.09
CA LEU A 3 8.15 48.70 -47.85
C LEU A 3 9.26 48.12 -46.93
N LEU A 4 9.49 48.55 -45.67
CA LEU A 4 8.83 48.19 -44.39
C LEU A 4 8.61 46.69 -44.09
N SER A 5 9.36 46.20 -43.08
CA SER A 5 9.06 45.09 -42.13
C SER A 5 9.03 43.66 -42.71
N ILE A 6 9.63 42.64 -42.07
CA ILE A 6 8.98 41.87 -40.99
C ILE A 6 10.02 41.00 -40.23
N ALA A 7 9.99 41.17 -38.91
CA ALA A 7 10.14 40.24 -37.79
C ALA A 7 11.06 38.99 -37.87
N ILE A 8 11.94 38.96 -36.87
CA ILE A 8 12.65 37.83 -36.27
C ILE A 8 11.65 36.70 -35.97
N LEU A 9 11.87 35.51 -36.55
CA LEU A 9 11.18 34.28 -36.16
C LEU A 9 12.18 33.34 -35.50
N ASN A 10 12.06 33.26 -34.18
CA ASN A 10 12.59 32.23 -33.31
C ASN A 10 12.26 30.84 -33.86
N VAL A 11 13.24 29.94 -33.90
CA VAL A 11 12.94 28.50 -33.89
C VAL A 11 13.60 27.92 -32.66
N ILE A 12 12.70 27.58 -31.74
CA ILE A 12 12.89 27.06 -30.40
C ILE A 12 13.59 25.71 -30.48
N ASP A 13 14.52 25.48 -29.56
CA ASP A 13 15.24 24.22 -29.36
C ASP A 13 14.28 23.02 -29.37
N LEU A 14 14.33 22.20 -30.42
CA LEU A 14 13.81 20.84 -30.37
C LEU A 14 14.85 20.00 -29.63
N VAL A 15 14.88 20.13 -28.30
CA VAL A 15 15.32 19.06 -27.42
C VAL A 15 14.34 17.92 -27.68
N ASP A 16 14.71 17.01 -28.58
CA ASP A 16 14.07 15.70 -28.68
C ASP A 16 14.46 14.91 -27.43
N GLY A 17 13.77 15.25 -26.33
CA GLY A 17 13.72 14.46 -25.13
C GLY A 17 12.98 13.18 -25.46
N ASN A 18 13.68 12.25 -26.11
CA ASN A 18 13.31 10.85 -26.23
C ASN A 18 13.36 10.25 -24.81
N GLN A 19 12.39 10.62 -23.99
CA GLN A 19 12.01 9.89 -22.81
C GLN A 19 11.46 8.56 -23.33
N ARG A 20 12.38 7.63 -23.61
CA ARG A 20 12.11 6.21 -23.62
C ARG A 20 11.34 5.96 -22.33
N LYS A 21 10.03 5.84 -22.48
CA LYS A 21 9.09 5.49 -21.42
C LYS A 21 9.56 4.12 -20.96
N HIS A 22 10.46 4.11 -19.97
CA HIS A 22 10.88 2.90 -19.29
C HIS A 22 9.60 2.38 -18.65
N HIS A 23 8.89 1.53 -19.39
CA HIS A 23 7.89 0.65 -18.85
C HIS A 23 8.69 -0.30 -17.95
N ARG A 24 9.07 0.20 -16.76
CA ARG A 24 9.57 -0.64 -15.67
C ARG A 24 8.53 -1.73 -15.57
N ASN A 25 8.94 -2.96 -15.86
CA ASN A 25 8.04 -4.10 -15.89
C ASN A 25 7.46 -4.22 -14.47
N ILE A 26 6.23 -3.75 -14.29
CA ILE A 26 5.60 -3.71 -12.97
C ILE A 26 5.25 -5.15 -12.61
N ILE A 27 5.77 -5.61 -11.47
CA ILE A 27 5.49 -6.95 -10.97
C ILE A 27 4.20 -6.88 -10.16
N CYS A 28 3.22 -7.66 -10.58
CA CYS A 28 1.94 -7.80 -9.90
C CYS A 28 1.92 -9.17 -9.21
N ASN A 29 1.84 -9.19 -7.88
CA ASN A 29 1.91 -10.44 -7.12
C ASN A 29 0.66 -11.30 -7.31
N ASN A 30 -0.53 -10.67 -7.28
CA ASN A 30 -1.82 -11.32 -7.46
C ASN A 30 -2.67 -10.55 -8.47
N GLY A 31 -2.19 -10.44 -9.70
CA GLY A 31 -2.86 -9.64 -10.72
C GLY A 31 -2.14 -9.65 -12.07
N SER A 32 -2.64 -8.83 -12.98
CA SER A 32 -2.05 -8.64 -14.31
C SER A 32 -1.63 -7.19 -14.53
N SER A 33 -0.50 -6.98 -15.22
CA SER A 33 -0.04 -5.64 -15.61
C SER A 33 -0.78 -5.18 -16.86
N ILE A 34 -1.59 -4.14 -16.73
CA ILE A 34 -2.31 -3.52 -17.85
C ILE A 34 -1.97 -2.02 -17.87
N GLY A 35 -1.35 -1.54 -18.95
CA GLY A 35 -1.01 -0.12 -19.10
C GLY A 35 -0.06 0.45 -18.04
N GLY A 36 0.86 -0.37 -17.52
CA GLY A 36 1.84 0.04 -16.51
C GLY A 36 1.28 0.11 -15.08
N ARG A 37 0.11 -0.48 -14.82
CA ARG A 37 -0.49 -0.63 -13.48
C ARG A 37 -0.94 -2.07 -13.26
N CYS A 38 -0.98 -2.49 -12.00
CA CYS A 38 -1.52 -3.79 -11.65
C CYS A 38 -3.04 -3.74 -11.52
N ILE A 39 -3.72 -4.68 -12.19
CA ILE A 39 -5.12 -4.99 -11.97
C ILE A 39 -5.19 -6.27 -11.15
N CYS A 40 -5.65 -6.15 -9.90
CA CYS A 40 -5.63 -7.24 -8.94
C CYS A 40 -6.78 -8.23 -9.18
N ILE A 41 -6.51 -9.50 -8.91
CA ILE A 41 -7.59 -10.50 -8.80
C ILE A 41 -8.41 -10.24 -7.54
N ARG A 42 -9.65 -10.75 -7.51
CA ARG A 42 -10.56 -10.58 -6.37
C ARG A 42 -9.91 -11.07 -5.07
N GLY A 43 -10.06 -10.27 -4.01
CA GLY A 43 -9.50 -10.57 -2.69
C GLY A 43 -8.10 -10.00 -2.47
N TYR A 44 -7.52 -9.31 -3.46
CA TYR A 44 -6.22 -8.66 -3.34
C TYR A 44 -6.29 -7.18 -3.72
N SER A 45 -5.43 -6.40 -3.08
CA SER A 45 -5.31 -4.97 -3.33
C SER A 45 -3.87 -4.45 -3.12
N GLY A 46 -3.71 -3.13 -3.18
CA GLY A 46 -2.41 -2.46 -3.16
C GLY A 46 -1.82 -2.28 -4.57
N THR A 47 -0.85 -1.38 -4.68
CA THR A 47 -0.22 -1.00 -5.97
C THR A 47 0.34 -2.18 -6.75
N TYR A 48 0.82 -3.20 -6.05
CA TYR A 48 1.42 -4.41 -6.62
C TYR A 48 0.60 -5.68 -6.33
N CYS A 49 -0.67 -5.52 -5.94
CA CYS A 49 -1.58 -6.63 -5.58
C CYS A 49 -0.99 -7.56 -4.52
N ASN A 50 -0.28 -6.98 -3.55
CA ASN A 50 0.47 -7.70 -2.51
C ASN A 50 -0.23 -7.70 -1.15
N ARG A 51 -1.39 -7.06 -1.03
CA ARG A 51 -2.18 -7.03 0.21
C ARG A 51 -3.42 -7.90 0.06
N VAL A 52 -3.70 -8.70 1.08
CA VAL A 52 -4.91 -9.50 1.17
C VAL A 52 -6.03 -8.62 1.70
N MET A 53 -7.21 -8.76 1.10
CA MET A 53 -8.43 -8.09 1.53
C MET A 53 -9.16 -8.97 2.54
N HIS A 54 -9.59 -8.39 3.66
CA HIS A 54 -10.31 -9.07 4.73
C HIS A 54 -11.77 -8.62 4.78
N CYS A 55 -12.49 -8.82 3.68
CA CYS A 55 -13.91 -8.47 3.60
C CYS A 55 -14.75 -9.40 4.49
N LYS A 56 -15.69 -8.83 5.23
CA LYS A 56 -16.64 -9.57 6.06
C LYS A 56 -17.55 -10.44 5.19
N PHE A 57 -17.64 -11.73 5.52
CA PHE A 57 -18.42 -12.73 4.79
C PHE A 57 -18.13 -12.81 3.27
N ASN A 58 -16.92 -12.40 2.84
CA ASN A 58 -16.55 -12.35 1.42
C ASN A 58 -17.51 -11.50 0.56
N LYS A 59 -18.10 -10.44 1.12
CA LYS A 59 -19.00 -9.53 0.39
C LYS A 59 -18.23 -8.36 -0.23
N PHE A 60 -18.45 -8.17 -1.53
CA PHE A 60 -17.81 -7.12 -2.33
C PHE A 60 -18.86 -6.19 -2.96
N GLN A 61 -18.50 -4.92 -3.09
CA GLN A 61 -19.21 -3.93 -3.89
C GLN A 61 -18.99 -4.17 -5.38
N SER A 62 -19.79 -3.54 -6.24
CA SER A 62 -19.69 -3.66 -7.70
C SER A 62 -18.34 -3.19 -8.25
N ASN A 63 -17.68 -2.24 -7.57
CA ASN A 63 -16.35 -1.74 -7.91
C ASN A 63 -15.19 -2.65 -7.41
N GLY A 64 -15.50 -3.80 -6.80
CA GLY A 64 -14.52 -4.75 -6.27
C GLY A 64 -14.00 -4.48 -4.87
N SER A 65 -14.37 -3.37 -4.22
CA SER A 65 -14.04 -3.08 -2.82
C SER A 65 -14.90 -3.89 -1.85
N CYS A 66 -14.53 -3.94 -0.56
CA CYS A 66 -15.34 -4.66 0.43
C CYS A 66 -16.64 -3.90 0.75
N VAL A 67 -17.69 -4.63 1.10
CA VAL A 67 -18.91 -4.02 1.68
C VAL A 67 -18.67 -3.64 3.14
N ASP A 68 -18.04 -4.52 3.90
CA ASP A 68 -17.68 -4.33 5.31
C ASP A 68 -16.39 -5.11 5.63
N CYS A 69 -15.69 -4.73 6.68
CA CYS A 69 -14.43 -5.36 7.10
C CYS A 69 -14.65 -6.42 8.18
N SER A 70 -13.86 -7.48 8.12
CA SER A 70 -13.71 -8.39 9.25
C SER A 70 -13.04 -7.67 10.43
N ASP A 71 -13.32 -8.12 11.65
CA ASP A 71 -12.81 -7.49 12.87
C ASP A 71 -11.27 -7.36 12.85
N GLY A 72 -10.77 -6.18 13.22
CA GLY A 72 -9.34 -5.87 13.22
C GLY A 72 -8.78 -5.43 11.87
N TRP A 73 -9.62 -5.20 10.85
CA TRP A 73 -9.22 -4.70 9.54
C TRP A 73 -9.95 -3.41 9.18
N LYS A 74 -9.29 -2.55 8.37
CA LYS A 74 -9.83 -1.25 7.95
C LYS A 74 -9.42 -0.89 6.52
N GLY A 75 -9.95 0.23 6.06
CA GLY A 75 -9.74 0.76 4.71
C GLY A 75 -10.83 0.32 3.74
N ILE A 76 -10.90 0.97 2.58
CA ILE A 76 -11.93 0.68 1.56
C ILE A 76 -11.89 -0.78 1.07
N ASN A 77 -10.70 -1.39 1.07
CA ASN A 77 -10.49 -2.77 0.66
C ASN A 77 -10.28 -3.72 1.84
N CYS A 78 -10.45 -3.25 3.09
CA CYS A 78 -10.17 -4.01 4.30
C CYS A 78 -8.79 -4.70 4.28
N ASP A 79 -7.79 -4.00 3.73
CA ASP A 79 -6.43 -4.47 3.47
C ASP A 79 -5.41 -3.79 4.40
N GLN A 80 -5.88 -3.15 5.47
CA GLN A 80 -5.03 -2.53 6.48
C GLN A 80 -5.38 -3.09 7.84
N ILE A 81 -4.39 -3.64 8.52
CA ILE A 81 -4.56 -4.17 9.87
C ILE A 81 -4.75 -3.02 10.89
N GLN A 82 -5.59 -3.26 11.89
CA GLN A 82 -5.76 -2.40 13.06
C GLN A 82 -4.97 -2.98 14.24
N CYS A 83 -3.87 -2.34 14.59
CA CYS A 83 -3.07 -2.67 15.77
C CYS A 83 -3.60 -1.88 16.97
N ILE A 84 -3.83 -2.55 18.11
CA ILE A 84 -4.31 -1.91 19.35
C ILE A 84 -3.15 -1.34 20.15
N HIS A 85 -2.15 -2.16 20.47
CA HIS A 85 -0.92 -1.77 21.17
C HIS A 85 0.31 -1.98 20.29
N GLY A 86 0.44 -1.17 19.25
CA GLY A 86 1.55 -1.26 18.30
C GLY A 86 1.28 -0.53 17.01
N VAL A 87 2.14 -0.77 16.02
CA VAL A 87 2.07 -0.14 14.71
C VAL A 87 2.06 -1.19 13.60
N SER A 88 1.47 -0.86 12.46
CA SER A 88 1.52 -1.73 11.29
C SER A 88 2.92 -1.72 10.66
N ASP A 89 3.36 -2.86 10.15
CA ASP A 89 4.57 -2.96 9.34
C ASP A 89 4.45 -2.20 8.00
N ALA A 90 5.53 -2.22 7.20
CA ALA A 90 5.55 -1.56 5.90
C ALA A 90 4.52 -2.11 4.90
N SER A 91 4.10 -3.36 5.06
CA SER A 91 3.07 -3.96 4.21
C SER A 91 1.67 -3.44 4.58
N GLY A 92 1.48 -3.06 5.85
CA GLY A 92 0.18 -2.70 6.42
C GLY A 92 -0.67 -3.92 6.79
N GLN A 93 -0.09 -5.13 6.78
CA GLN A 93 -0.81 -6.40 6.95
C GLN A 93 -0.46 -7.12 8.25
N ASN A 94 0.62 -6.72 8.92
CA ASN A 94 1.01 -7.28 10.22
C ASN A 94 1.25 -6.16 11.23
N CYS A 95 1.06 -6.47 12.50
CA CYS A 95 1.39 -5.56 13.59
C CYS A 95 2.76 -5.87 14.19
N ILE A 96 3.51 -4.82 14.48
CA ILE A 96 4.69 -4.82 15.34
C ILE A 96 4.20 -4.34 16.70
N CYS A 97 4.12 -5.26 17.67
CA CYS A 97 3.53 -4.97 18.97
C CYS A 97 4.50 -4.24 19.90
N GLU A 98 3.93 -3.34 20.70
CA GLU A 98 4.61 -2.76 21.85
C GLU A 98 4.64 -3.81 22.96
N MET A 99 5.83 -4.12 23.50
CA MET A 99 5.90 -5.02 24.65
C MET A 99 5.18 -4.39 25.87
N PRO A 100 4.46 -5.19 26.67
CA PRO A 100 4.35 -6.65 26.63
C PRO A 100 3.15 -7.19 25.83
N TYR A 101 2.51 -6.40 24.98
CA TYR A 101 1.35 -6.84 24.23
C TYR A 101 1.73 -7.75 23.06
N SER A 102 0.80 -8.66 22.71
CA SER A 102 1.02 -9.67 21.69
C SER A 102 -0.26 -10.03 20.92
N GLY A 103 -0.15 -11.02 20.03
CA GLY A 103 -1.20 -11.45 19.13
C GLY A 103 -1.25 -10.64 17.83
N GLN A 104 -2.04 -11.13 16.86
CA GLN A 104 -2.11 -10.56 15.51
C GLN A 104 -2.42 -9.05 15.49
N PHE A 105 -3.31 -8.61 16.38
CA PHE A 105 -3.75 -7.21 16.48
C PHE A 105 -3.11 -6.47 17.68
N CYS A 106 -2.12 -7.06 18.33
CA CYS A 106 -1.50 -6.54 19.56
C CYS A 106 -2.53 -6.19 20.64
N LYS A 107 -3.50 -7.08 20.84
CA LYS A 107 -4.59 -6.91 21.82
C LYS A 107 -4.36 -7.76 23.07
N SER A 108 -3.63 -8.88 22.93
CA SER A 108 -3.42 -9.80 24.03
C SER A 108 -2.39 -9.26 25.00
N LEU A 109 -2.65 -9.46 26.29
CA LEU A 109 -1.73 -9.16 27.38
C LEU A 109 -1.61 -10.43 28.21
N GLU A 110 -0.74 -11.34 27.79
CA GLU A 110 -0.56 -12.63 28.45
C GLU A 110 0.44 -12.51 29.60
N THR A 111 0.19 -13.24 30.68
CA THR A 111 1.06 -13.27 31.86
C THR A 111 2.51 -13.64 31.50
N SER A 112 2.70 -14.56 30.56
CA SER A 112 4.04 -14.95 30.07
C SER A 112 4.79 -13.79 29.41
N ASP A 113 4.10 -12.98 28.61
CA ASP A 113 4.70 -11.86 27.88
C ASP A 113 5.09 -10.74 28.84
N VAL A 114 4.25 -10.51 29.86
CA VAL A 114 4.53 -9.58 30.96
C VAL A 114 5.79 -10.01 31.71
N TYR A 115 5.89 -11.27 32.14
CA TYR A 115 7.07 -11.77 32.84
C TYR A 115 8.33 -11.69 31.97
N PHE A 116 8.24 -12.07 30.70
CA PHE A 116 9.36 -11.99 29.77
C PHE A 116 9.87 -10.55 29.61
N TYR A 117 8.98 -9.57 29.49
CA TYR A 117 9.34 -8.16 29.39
C TYR A 117 10.05 -7.63 30.64
N TYR A 118 9.51 -7.90 31.84
CA TYR A 118 10.13 -7.45 33.07
C TYR A 118 11.46 -8.14 33.35
N ASN A 119 11.57 -9.44 33.08
CA ASN A 119 12.83 -10.15 33.23
C ASN A 119 13.93 -9.55 32.34
N GLN A 120 13.63 -9.25 31.07
CA GLN A 120 14.61 -8.56 30.21
C GLN A 120 15.06 -7.22 30.77
N LYS A 121 14.15 -6.40 31.30
CA LYS A 121 14.49 -5.10 31.89
C LYS A 121 15.38 -5.21 33.13
N VAL A 122 15.29 -6.29 33.88
CA VAL A 122 16.12 -6.50 35.09
C VAL A 122 17.56 -6.85 34.72
N PHE A 123 17.80 -7.44 33.55
CA PHE A 123 19.12 -7.86 33.10
C PHE A 123 19.82 -6.87 32.14
N HIS A 124 19.26 -5.65 31.97
CA HIS A 124 19.80 -4.59 31.10
C HIS A 124 19.95 -3.26 31.83
#